data_AF-A0A519X9U2-F1
#
_entry.id   AF-A0A519X9U2-F1
#
_cell.length_a   1.000
_cell.length_b   1.000
_cell.length_c   1.000
_cell.angle_alpha   90.00
_cell.angle_beta   90.00
_cell.angle_gamma   90.00
#
_symmetry.space_group_name_H-M   'P 1'
#
loop_
_entity.id
_entity.type
_entity.pdbx_description
1 polymer ?
#
loop_
_entity_poly.entity_id
_entity_poly.type
_entity_poly.pdbx_seq_one_letter_code
_entity_poly.pdbx_strand_id
1 'polypeptide(L)'
;MKFQNNITRSFPYLLLGMILTITACKRTEFPVESITAPTSADVKFSAVPKSSNVNIVDFKSETEGFKMLWDLGNGASGEGSSISGSYPEAGTYTIKLTVFTKGGYATTTKQVVIAQTNTSMLSGPDYDLLTGGASSASGKTWVVDKTKSGHLGVGPIAAATAEWYNAGPNEKATEGFYDDEMTFNTNGLKYTYTNHGNTFVNGANGAGIGGAASASDFTFNFTPPTNMTWNFSQAGTQRFINISNNGFLAYYTGVSKFEIITLTENELYVKFADKSNAANAWWVRMVPKGYTHPVIPVAPKPLQAANLSDDFDGAGNITWLAENLSYKRAYDNPAPLPINASAKVGFYAKMDGNDFQYGNLQTTLSYRFDLTAKNKIKMKVFIPGFNDFTKVNPKVAVKLQNSLLGGNSWQTQKEVAINITEFNKWIQLEFDFSAFSAETVYDKIVVQLGGEGHPNPGIFYIDDFEFK
;
A
#
# COMPACT_ATOMS: atom_id res chain seq x y z
N MET A 1 -42.53 -60.29 -7.47
CA MET A 1 -43.87 -60.44 -8.07
C MET A 1 -43.99 -59.38 -9.16
N LYS A 2 -44.18 -59.81 -10.42
CA LYS A 2 -44.23 -58.97 -11.63
C LYS A 2 -45.63 -58.39 -11.84
N PHE A 3 -45.72 -57.47 -12.82
CA PHE A 3 -46.89 -57.10 -13.65
C PHE A 3 -47.86 -56.06 -13.01
N GLN A 4 -48.44 -55.07 -13.70
CA GLN A 4 -48.42 -54.59 -15.09
C GLN A 4 -49.22 -53.27 -15.16
N ASN A 5 -48.98 -52.47 -16.20
CA ASN A 5 -49.87 -51.39 -16.69
C ASN A 5 -51.31 -51.86 -16.98
N ASN A 6 -52.27 -50.92 -16.91
CA ASN A 6 -53.44 -50.71 -17.81
C ASN A 6 -54.32 -49.59 -17.22
N ILE A 7 -54.32 -48.34 -17.72
CA ILE A 7 -55.11 -47.80 -18.85
C ILE A 7 -56.56 -48.34 -18.90
N THR A 8 -57.56 -47.50 -18.57
CA THR A 8 -58.65 -47.08 -19.49
C THR A 8 -59.75 -46.21 -18.81
N ARG A 9 -59.96 -45.01 -19.38
CA ARG A 9 -61.23 -44.32 -19.75
C ARG A 9 -62.33 -44.09 -18.70
N SER A 10 -62.63 -42.79 -18.44
CA SER A 10 -63.98 -42.20 -18.60
C SER A 10 -63.95 -40.64 -18.57
N PHE A 11 -64.28 -40.03 -19.71
CA PHE A 11 -64.79 -38.66 -19.94
C PHE A 11 -66.06 -38.38 -19.09
N PRO A 12 -66.60 -37.15 -18.86
CA PRO A 12 -66.27 -35.83 -19.44
C PRO A 12 -66.33 -34.62 -18.46
N TYR A 13 -65.37 -33.68 -18.51
CA TYR A 13 -65.62 -32.26 -18.17
C TYR A 13 -64.82 -31.38 -19.12
N LEU A 14 -65.30 -31.33 -20.37
CA LEU A 14 -64.98 -30.32 -21.36
C LEU A 14 -65.92 -29.13 -21.12
N LEU A 15 -65.43 -27.91 -21.39
CA LEU A 15 -66.10 -26.60 -21.25
C LEU A 15 -66.09 -25.95 -19.86
N LEU A 16 -64.89 -25.55 -19.41
CA LEU A 16 -64.72 -24.18 -18.92
C LEU A 16 -63.36 -23.66 -19.39
N GLY A 17 -63.20 -23.67 -20.72
CA GLY A 17 -62.07 -23.07 -21.40
C GLY A 17 -62.24 -21.57 -21.52
N MET A 18 -61.18 -20.86 -21.12
CA MET A 18 -60.64 -19.75 -21.89
C MET A 18 -61.47 -18.45 -21.93
N ILE A 19 -61.47 -17.71 -20.82
CA ILE A 19 -61.31 -16.25 -20.87
C ILE A 19 -60.27 -15.87 -19.81
N LEU A 20 -58.99 -15.91 -20.19
CA LEU A 20 -57.95 -15.16 -19.49
C LEU A 20 -58.30 -13.68 -19.68
N THR A 21 -58.83 -13.04 -18.64
CA THR A 21 -58.77 -11.59 -18.52
C THR A 21 -57.32 -11.24 -18.25
N ILE A 22 -56.57 -10.99 -19.33
CA ILE A 22 -55.39 -10.12 -19.30
C ILE A 22 -55.84 -8.75 -18.80
N THR A 23 -55.96 -8.60 -17.48
CA THR A 23 -55.63 -7.35 -16.83
C THR A 23 -54.14 -7.16 -17.05
N ALA A 24 -53.79 -6.59 -18.22
CA ALA A 24 -52.59 -5.78 -18.30
C ALA A 24 -52.65 -4.87 -17.06
N CYS A 25 -51.68 -4.99 -16.16
CA CYS A 25 -51.35 -3.85 -15.32
C CYS A 25 -51.23 -2.70 -16.32
N LYS A 26 -52.21 -1.78 -16.36
CA LYS A 26 -51.93 -0.46 -16.89
C LYS A 26 -50.67 -0.06 -16.14
N ARG A 27 -49.56 0.15 -16.87
CA ARG A 27 -48.42 0.85 -16.28
C ARG A 27 -49.06 2.05 -15.59
N THR A 28 -48.91 2.12 -14.28
CA THR A 28 -49.23 3.34 -13.55
C THR A 28 -48.27 4.36 -14.15
N GLU A 29 -48.76 5.14 -15.11
CA GLU A 29 -48.08 6.33 -15.56
C GLU A 29 -48.10 7.25 -14.34
N PHE A 30 -47.04 7.17 -13.55
CA PHE A 30 -46.73 8.27 -12.66
C PHE A 30 -46.69 9.51 -13.56
N PRO A 31 -47.40 10.60 -13.23
CA PRO A 31 -47.17 11.84 -13.92
C PRO A 31 -45.67 12.10 -13.81
N VAL A 32 -44.96 11.94 -14.93
CA VAL A 32 -43.63 12.49 -15.05
C VAL A 32 -43.91 13.98 -15.09
N GLU A 33 -43.90 14.63 -13.93
CA GLU A 33 -43.54 16.04 -13.92
C GLU A 33 -42.30 16.10 -14.79
N SER A 34 -42.39 16.85 -15.89
CA SER A 34 -41.25 17.05 -16.77
C SER A 34 -40.21 17.80 -15.95
N ILE A 35 -39.40 17.06 -15.21
CA ILE A 35 -38.29 17.59 -14.44
C ILE A 35 -37.24 17.92 -15.50
N THR A 36 -37.36 19.13 -16.04
CA THR A 36 -36.42 19.64 -17.02
C THR A 36 -35.06 19.76 -16.35
N ALA A 37 -34.02 19.28 -17.05
CA ALA A 37 -32.66 19.52 -16.62
C ALA A 37 -32.43 21.03 -16.48
N PRO A 38 -31.72 21.48 -15.43
CA PRO A 38 -31.37 22.88 -15.31
C PRO A 38 -30.52 23.29 -16.53
N THR A 39 -30.55 24.57 -16.87
CA THR A 39 -29.65 25.18 -17.84
C THR A 39 -28.50 25.87 -17.12
N SER A 40 -27.46 26.26 -17.86
CA SER A 40 -26.35 27.05 -17.29
C SER A 40 -26.80 28.39 -16.70
N ALA A 41 -27.92 28.96 -17.17
CA ALA A 41 -28.49 30.21 -16.68
C ALA A 41 -29.23 30.03 -15.33
N ASP A 42 -29.68 28.81 -15.03
CA ASP A 42 -30.36 28.47 -13.78
C ASP A 42 -29.36 28.24 -12.63
N VAL A 43 -28.11 27.92 -12.96
CA VAL A 43 -27.02 27.76 -12.00
C VAL A 43 -26.40 29.12 -11.69
N LYS A 44 -26.49 29.55 -10.43
CA LYS A 44 -25.98 30.83 -9.94
C LYS A 44 -25.16 30.63 -8.68
N PHE A 45 -24.17 31.49 -8.50
CA PHE A 45 -23.39 31.54 -7.28
C PHE A 45 -22.84 32.94 -6.99
N SER A 46 -22.65 33.21 -5.71
CA SER A 46 -21.95 34.38 -5.22
C SER A 46 -20.46 34.10 -5.06
N ALA A 47 -19.66 35.16 -5.24
CA ALA A 47 -18.23 35.18 -5.00
C ALA A 47 -17.94 36.45 -4.20
N VAL A 48 -17.61 36.30 -2.92
CA VAL A 48 -17.49 37.42 -1.98
C VAL A 48 -16.08 37.40 -1.38
N PRO A 49 -15.22 38.39 -1.69
CA PRO A 49 -13.93 38.55 -1.02
C PRO A 49 -14.12 38.73 0.49
N LYS A 50 -13.28 38.10 1.31
CA LYS A 50 -13.27 38.31 2.76
C LYS A 50 -12.76 39.70 3.08
N SER A 51 -13.41 40.36 4.04
CA SER A 51 -12.97 41.68 4.52
C SER A 51 -11.61 41.63 5.22
N SER A 52 -11.26 40.50 5.84
CA SER A 52 -9.95 40.30 6.48
C SER A 52 -8.81 40.10 5.48
N ASN A 53 -9.11 39.59 4.29
CA ASN A 53 -8.17 39.40 3.20
C ASN A 53 -8.92 39.24 1.88
N VAL A 54 -8.86 40.27 1.02
CA VAL A 54 -9.60 40.32 -0.25
C VAL A 54 -9.12 39.29 -1.28
N ASN A 55 -7.94 38.70 -1.07
CA ASN A 55 -7.41 37.61 -1.88
C ASN A 55 -7.93 36.23 -1.44
N ILE A 56 -8.82 36.17 -0.45
CA ILE A 56 -9.59 34.97 -0.09
C ILE A 56 -11.05 35.23 -0.46
N VAL A 57 -11.63 34.38 -1.30
CA VAL A 57 -12.99 34.56 -1.83
C VAL A 57 -13.86 33.39 -1.38
N ASP A 58 -14.98 33.72 -0.72
CA ASP A 58 -16.01 32.75 -0.37
C ASP A 58 -17.00 32.60 -1.52
N PHE A 59 -17.22 31.35 -1.91
CA PHE A 59 -18.16 30.95 -2.95
C PHE A 59 -19.34 30.23 -2.32
N LYS A 60 -20.55 30.55 -2.78
CA LYS A 60 -21.78 29.91 -2.31
C LYS A 60 -22.75 29.70 -3.46
N SER A 61 -23.23 28.46 -3.61
CA SER A 61 -24.29 28.13 -4.55
C SER A 61 -25.57 28.84 -4.14
N GLU A 62 -26.19 29.54 -5.08
CA GLU A 62 -27.52 30.14 -4.93
C GLU A 62 -28.61 29.26 -5.55
N THR A 63 -28.20 28.22 -6.27
CA THR A 63 -29.07 27.20 -6.86
C THR A 63 -29.12 25.98 -5.96
N GLU A 64 -30.33 25.47 -5.70
CA GLU A 64 -30.54 24.24 -4.95
C GLU A 64 -30.16 23.00 -5.78
N GLY A 65 -29.61 21.99 -5.11
CA GLY A 65 -29.21 20.72 -5.69
C GLY A 65 -28.80 19.75 -4.59
N PHE A 66 -28.79 18.46 -4.90
CA PHE A 66 -28.37 17.44 -3.92
C PHE A 66 -26.86 17.22 -3.93
N LYS A 67 -26.16 17.68 -4.98
CA LYS A 67 -24.70 17.65 -5.08
C LYS A 67 -24.18 18.85 -5.87
N MET A 68 -23.10 19.45 -5.40
CA MET A 68 -22.41 20.58 -6.05
C MET A 68 -20.92 20.29 -6.15
N LEU A 69 -20.35 20.55 -7.32
CA LEU A 69 -18.93 20.41 -7.60
C LEU A 69 -18.33 21.75 -8.02
N TRP A 70 -17.22 22.13 -7.39
CA TRP A 70 -16.50 23.36 -7.63
C TRP A 70 -15.14 23.10 -8.27
N ASP A 71 -14.80 23.93 -9.26
CA ASP A 71 -13.44 24.15 -9.74
C ASP A 71 -13.16 25.64 -9.62
N LEU A 72 -12.16 25.97 -8.80
CA LEU A 72 -11.84 27.35 -8.42
C LEU A 72 -10.85 28.01 -9.38
N GLY A 73 -10.45 27.36 -10.47
CA GLY A 73 -9.58 27.95 -11.48
C GLY A 73 -8.14 28.28 -11.00
N ASN A 74 -7.84 28.10 -9.71
CA ASN A 74 -6.50 28.15 -9.14
C ASN A 74 -5.88 26.74 -9.00
N GLY A 75 -6.59 25.71 -9.44
CA GLY A 75 -6.23 24.29 -9.27
C GLY A 75 -6.92 23.60 -8.08
N ALA A 76 -7.55 24.34 -7.17
CA ALA A 76 -8.34 23.77 -6.09
C ALA A 76 -9.76 23.41 -6.58
N SER A 77 -10.29 22.30 -6.08
CA SER A 77 -11.66 21.86 -6.30
C SER A 77 -12.29 21.37 -4.99
N GLY A 78 -13.61 21.20 -4.99
CA GLY A 78 -14.31 20.66 -3.83
C GLY A 78 -15.78 20.41 -4.07
N GLU A 79 -16.46 19.92 -3.04
CA GLU A 79 -17.90 19.63 -3.06
C GLU A 79 -18.63 20.42 -1.97
N GLY A 80 -19.94 20.57 -2.13
CA GLY A 80 -20.82 21.19 -1.13
C GLY A 80 -21.37 22.55 -1.55
N SER A 81 -22.29 23.08 -0.74
CA SER A 81 -23.02 24.32 -1.06
C SER A 81 -22.16 25.58 -0.95
N SER A 82 -20.99 25.51 -0.31
CA SER A 82 -20.05 26.61 -0.17
C SER A 82 -18.60 26.12 -0.12
N ILE A 83 -17.67 26.94 -0.60
CA ILE A 83 -16.22 26.69 -0.54
C ILE A 83 -15.46 28.03 -0.47
N SER A 84 -14.24 28.02 0.07
CA SER A 84 -13.36 29.20 0.12
C SER A 84 -12.14 28.97 -0.76
N GLY A 85 -11.77 29.94 -1.58
CA GLY A 85 -10.59 29.91 -2.45
C GLY A 85 -9.56 30.96 -2.06
N SER A 86 -8.28 30.60 -2.06
CA SER A 86 -7.16 31.53 -1.84
C SER A 86 -6.47 31.84 -3.16
N TYR A 87 -6.24 33.13 -3.42
CA TYR A 87 -5.64 33.64 -4.66
C TYR A 87 -4.54 34.67 -4.34
N PRO A 88 -3.34 34.20 -3.96
CA PRO A 88 -2.25 35.11 -3.56
C PRO A 88 -1.82 36.07 -4.68
N GLU A 89 -1.93 35.66 -5.94
CA GLU A 89 -1.50 36.46 -7.10
C GLU A 89 -2.64 37.27 -7.71
N ALA A 90 -2.31 38.46 -8.24
CA ALA A 90 -3.22 39.19 -9.10
C ALA A 90 -3.50 38.39 -10.37
N GLY A 91 -4.75 38.42 -10.83
CA GLY A 91 -5.13 37.65 -12.02
C GLY A 91 -6.63 37.52 -12.19
N THR A 92 -7.02 36.90 -13.30
CA THR A 92 -8.41 36.54 -13.57
C THR A 92 -8.56 35.03 -13.51
N TYR A 93 -9.39 34.56 -12.59
CA TYR A 93 -9.63 33.14 -12.34
C TYR A 93 -11.04 32.77 -12.82
N THR A 94 -11.16 31.70 -13.60
CA THR A 94 -12.46 31.22 -14.08
C THR A 94 -12.97 30.14 -13.14
N ILE A 95 -14.00 30.49 -12.37
CA ILE A 95 -14.63 29.62 -11.39
C ILE A 95 -15.77 28.87 -12.06
N LYS A 96 -15.83 27.55 -11.88
CA LYS A 96 -16.85 26.68 -12.46
C LYS A 96 -17.63 25.98 -11.34
N LEU A 97 -18.95 26.05 -11.41
CA LEU A 97 -19.88 25.34 -10.52
C LEU A 97 -20.73 24.38 -11.35
N THR A 98 -20.80 23.12 -10.92
CA THR A 98 -21.74 22.12 -11.47
C THR A 98 -22.72 21.69 -10.39
N VAL A 99 -24.03 21.83 -10.66
CA VAL A 99 -25.10 21.49 -9.72
C VAL A 99 -25.91 20.32 -10.27
N PHE A 100 -26.13 19.30 -9.43
CA PHE A 100 -26.95 18.14 -9.73
C PHE A 100 -28.32 18.29 -9.04
N THR A 101 -29.38 18.18 -9.83
CA THR A 101 -30.78 18.27 -9.40
C THR A 101 -31.54 17.02 -9.83
N LYS A 102 -32.81 16.89 -9.43
CA LYS A 102 -33.66 15.76 -9.84
C LYS A 102 -33.86 15.66 -11.36
N GLY A 103 -33.74 16.77 -12.09
CA GLY A 103 -33.93 16.82 -13.54
C GLY A 103 -32.66 16.63 -14.37
N GLY A 104 -31.47 16.58 -13.74
CA GLY A 104 -30.19 16.47 -14.45
C GLY A 104 -29.11 17.31 -13.77
N TYR A 105 -28.15 17.78 -14.56
CA TYR A 105 -27.10 18.67 -14.07
C TYR A 105 -26.86 19.82 -15.04
N ALA A 106 -26.36 20.92 -14.51
CA ALA A 106 -25.90 22.04 -15.30
C ALA A 106 -24.63 22.64 -14.71
N THR A 107 -23.90 23.33 -15.56
CA THR A 107 -22.64 23.97 -15.22
C THR A 107 -22.71 25.46 -15.59
N THR A 108 -22.17 26.31 -14.73
CA THR A 108 -21.94 27.72 -15.02
C THR A 108 -20.51 28.11 -14.70
N THR A 109 -20.03 29.19 -15.31
CA THR A 109 -18.70 29.75 -15.06
C THR A 109 -18.77 31.25 -14.79
N LYS A 110 -17.93 31.74 -13.88
CA LYS A 110 -17.79 33.17 -13.57
C LYS A 110 -16.31 33.53 -13.45
N GLN A 111 -15.92 34.66 -14.04
CA GLN A 111 -14.59 35.22 -13.81
C GLN A 111 -14.54 36.00 -12.51
N VAL A 112 -13.51 35.73 -11.70
CA VAL A 112 -13.16 36.48 -10.50
C VAL A 112 -11.83 37.17 -10.76
N VAL A 113 -11.81 38.49 -10.57
CA VAL A 113 -10.60 39.31 -10.74
C VAL A 113 -10.00 39.60 -9.38
N ILE A 114 -8.74 39.22 -9.21
CA ILE A 114 -7.91 39.58 -8.06
C ILE A 114 -7.03 40.74 -8.50
N ALA A 115 -7.26 41.91 -7.92
CA ALA A 115 -6.67 43.16 -8.40
C ALA A 115 -5.16 43.26 -8.10
N GLN A 116 -4.71 42.71 -6.97
CA GLN A 116 -3.33 42.85 -6.49
C GLN A 116 -2.81 41.54 -5.88
N THR A 117 -1.53 41.27 -6.10
CA THR A 117 -0.83 40.16 -5.45
C THR A 117 -0.65 40.49 -3.97
N ASN A 118 -1.12 39.59 -3.11
CA ASN A 118 -0.89 39.64 -1.67
C ASN A 118 0.31 38.74 -1.31
N THR A 119 1.50 39.34 -1.29
CA THR A 119 2.76 38.63 -1.03
C THR A 119 2.83 38.01 0.36
N SER A 120 2.07 38.50 1.34
CA SER A 120 2.00 37.88 2.66
C SER A 120 1.43 36.46 2.62
N MET A 121 0.58 36.16 1.63
CA MET A 121 0.02 34.82 1.40
C MET A 121 0.98 33.87 0.68
N LEU A 122 2.13 34.36 0.21
CA LEU A 122 3.18 33.59 -0.48
C LEU A 122 4.40 33.34 0.42
N SER A 123 4.22 33.49 1.72
CA SER A 123 5.27 33.40 2.73
C SER A 123 4.79 32.64 3.95
N GLY A 124 5.72 32.01 4.66
CA GLY A 124 5.45 31.25 5.88
C GLY A 124 6.07 29.86 5.86
N PRO A 125 6.07 29.14 7.00
CA PRO A 125 6.85 27.92 7.16
C PRO A 125 6.61 26.89 6.06
N ASP A 126 5.35 26.63 5.70
CA ASP A 126 5.03 25.65 4.65
C ASP A 126 5.49 26.09 3.25
N TYR A 127 5.34 27.38 2.92
CA TYR A 127 5.83 27.93 1.66
C TYR A 127 7.35 27.81 1.60
N ASP A 128 8.05 28.21 2.66
CA ASP A 128 9.51 28.18 2.73
C ASP A 128 10.04 26.74 2.64
N LEU A 129 9.39 25.80 3.35
CA LEU A 129 9.75 24.39 3.31
C LEU A 129 9.54 23.77 1.93
N LEU A 130 8.40 24.05 1.29
CA LEU A 130 8.05 23.46 -0.01
C LEU A 130 8.87 24.05 -1.16
N THR A 131 9.20 25.34 -1.09
CA THR A 131 9.80 26.10 -2.22
C THR A 131 11.27 26.47 -2.02
N GLY A 132 11.83 26.29 -0.82
CA GLY A 132 13.14 26.82 -0.44
C GLY A 132 13.12 28.29 -0.02
N GLY A 133 11.94 28.89 0.04
CA GLY A 133 11.71 30.28 0.46
C GLY A 133 12.40 31.29 -0.45
N ALA A 134 12.59 32.51 0.06
CA ALA A 134 13.21 33.61 -0.69
C ALA A 134 14.64 33.31 -1.18
N SER A 135 15.32 32.34 -0.56
CA SER A 135 16.68 31.94 -0.95
C SER A 135 16.73 31.13 -2.25
N SER A 136 15.62 30.51 -2.66
CA SER A 136 15.54 29.69 -3.86
C SER A 136 14.66 30.33 -4.93
N ALA A 137 15.21 31.29 -5.68
CA ALA A 137 14.49 31.98 -6.75
C ALA A 137 13.98 31.03 -7.86
N SER A 138 14.64 29.89 -8.05
CA SER A 138 14.21 28.85 -9.01
C SER A 138 13.20 27.85 -8.42
N GLY A 139 12.86 27.98 -7.13
CA GLY A 139 12.04 27.03 -6.40
C GLY A 139 12.85 25.85 -5.86
N LYS A 140 12.17 24.88 -5.27
CA LYS A 140 12.79 23.68 -4.70
C LYS A 140 12.26 22.44 -5.42
N THR A 141 13.19 21.60 -5.83
CA THR A 141 12.91 20.34 -6.53
C THR A 141 12.86 19.20 -5.54
N TRP A 142 11.80 18.42 -5.61
CA TRP A 142 11.56 17.21 -4.85
C TRP A 142 11.63 16.00 -5.78
N VAL A 143 12.18 14.90 -5.28
CA VAL A 143 12.26 13.60 -5.95
C VAL A 143 11.75 12.52 -5.00
N VAL A 144 11.26 11.40 -5.53
CA VAL A 144 10.79 10.29 -4.71
C VAL A 144 11.92 9.74 -3.82
N ASP A 145 11.63 9.49 -2.54
CA ASP A 145 12.58 8.94 -1.57
C ASP A 145 12.77 7.43 -1.75
N LYS A 146 13.40 7.02 -2.86
CA LYS A 146 13.58 5.61 -3.21
C LYS A 146 14.29 4.76 -2.15
N THR A 147 15.02 5.39 -1.22
CA THR A 147 15.80 4.68 -0.21
C THR A 147 15.01 4.35 1.06
N LYS A 148 13.88 5.02 1.29
CA LYS A 148 13.05 4.82 2.47
C LYS A 148 11.91 3.85 2.15
N SER A 149 11.69 2.87 3.03
CA SER A 149 10.53 1.97 2.91
C SER A 149 9.23 2.77 3.05
N GLY A 150 8.20 2.42 2.29
CA GLY A 150 6.92 3.14 2.27
C GLY A 150 6.98 4.49 1.56
N HIS A 151 7.90 4.65 0.60
CA HIS A 151 7.95 5.84 -0.25
C HIS A 151 6.83 5.86 -1.32
N LEU A 152 6.26 4.70 -1.63
CA LEU A 152 4.95 4.54 -2.27
C LEU A 152 4.14 3.57 -1.41
N GLY A 153 2.88 3.88 -1.13
CA GLY A 153 2.01 2.99 -0.36
C GLY A 153 0.55 3.16 -0.69
N VAL A 154 -0.25 2.15 -0.31
CA VAL A 154 -1.70 2.10 -0.52
C VAL A 154 -2.41 1.58 0.71
N GLY A 155 -3.64 2.05 0.91
CA GLY A 155 -4.45 1.76 2.08
C GLY A 155 -5.87 2.32 1.94
N PRO A 156 -6.71 2.11 2.96
CA PRO A 156 -8.05 2.67 3.00
C PRO A 156 -8.03 4.20 2.97
N ILE A 157 -9.00 4.84 2.30
CA ILE A 157 -9.13 6.31 2.23
C ILE A 157 -9.25 6.96 3.61
N ALA A 158 -9.80 6.25 4.61
CA ALA A 158 -9.93 6.72 5.98
C ALA A 158 -8.67 6.50 6.85
N ALA A 159 -7.70 5.71 6.38
CA ALA A 159 -6.51 5.39 7.16
C ALA A 159 -5.55 6.59 7.24
N ALA A 160 -4.81 6.67 8.34
CA ALA A 160 -3.73 7.66 8.50
C ALA A 160 -2.45 7.25 7.76
N THR A 161 -2.26 5.94 7.57
CA THR A 161 -1.06 5.33 6.98
C THR A 161 -1.42 4.35 5.88
N ALA A 162 -0.46 4.05 5.00
CA ALA A 162 -0.58 2.98 4.01
C ALA A 162 -0.49 1.61 4.70
N GLU A 163 -1.63 0.96 4.90
CA GLU A 163 -1.72 -0.28 5.69
C GLU A 163 -1.66 -1.56 4.83
N TRP A 164 -2.04 -1.48 3.55
CA TRP A 164 -2.14 -2.67 2.69
C TRP A 164 -0.82 -2.99 1.98
N TYR A 165 -0.09 -1.97 1.56
CA TYR A 165 1.21 -2.16 0.92
C TYR A 165 2.09 -0.93 1.07
N ASN A 166 3.40 -1.18 1.23
CA ASN A 166 4.45 -0.17 1.31
C ASN A 166 5.63 -0.67 0.47
N ALA A 167 6.04 0.14 -0.52
CA ALA A 167 7.16 -0.20 -1.38
C ALA A 167 8.46 -0.29 -0.57
N GLY A 168 9.20 -1.38 -0.73
CA GLY A 168 10.53 -1.55 -0.17
C GLY A 168 11.55 -0.62 -0.85
N PRO A 169 12.73 -0.38 -0.25
CA PRO A 169 13.76 0.44 -0.87
C PRO A 169 14.08 0.00 -2.31
N ASN A 170 14.09 0.94 -3.25
CA ASN A 170 14.33 0.78 -4.69
C ASN A 170 13.37 -0.18 -5.44
N GLU A 171 12.23 -0.56 -4.86
CA GLU A 171 11.33 -1.55 -5.48
C GLU A 171 10.77 -1.12 -6.86
N LYS A 172 10.67 0.18 -7.14
CA LYS A 172 10.11 0.74 -8.39
C LYS A 172 11.16 1.28 -9.35
N ALA A 173 12.38 0.73 -9.31
CA ALA A 173 13.52 1.25 -10.05
C ALA A 173 13.36 1.24 -11.59
N THR A 174 12.47 0.40 -12.11
CA THR A 174 12.22 0.22 -13.55
C THR A 174 11.01 0.99 -14.07
N GLU A 175 10.29 1.71 -13.21
CA GLU A 175 8.95 2.21 -13.54
C GLU A 175 8.91 3.68 -13.98
N GLY A 176 10.07 4.34 -14.14
CA GLY A 176 10.13 5.78 -14.44
C GLY A 176 9.63 6.66 -13.28
N PHE A 177 9.63 6.12 -12.06
CA PHE A 177 9.07 6.77 -10.88
C PHE A 177 10.11 7.55 -10.07
N TYR A 178 11.40 7.17 -10.18
CA TYR A 178 12.46 7.70 -9.32
C TYR A 178 13.30 8.81 -9.96
N ASP A 179 13.17 9.03 -11.26
CA ASP A 179 13.77 10.14 -12.00
C ASP A 179 12.84 11.36 -12.12
N ASP A 180 11.57 11.21 -11.75
CA ASP A 180 10.60 12.30 -11.67
C ASP A 180 11.04 13.44 -10.73
N GLU A 181 10.95 14.67 -11.24
CA GLU A 181 11.30 15.89 -10.52
C GLU A 181 10.11 16.84 -10.40
N MET A 182 9.73 17.15 -9.15
CA MET A 182 8.60 18.01 -8.80
C MET A 182 9.13 19.33 -8.23
N THR A 183 9.09 20.41 -9.01
CA THR A 183 9.63 21.72 -8.61
C THR A 183 8.51 22.71 -8.28
N PHE A 184 8.54 23.21 -7.04
CA PHE A 184 7.61 24.24 -6.55
C PHE A 184 8.32 25.59 -6.45
N ASN A 185 7.76 26.60 -7.11
CA ASN A 185 8.27 27.96 -7.10
C ASN A 185 7.18 28.96 -6.68
N THR A 186 7.52 29.96 -5.89
CA THR A 186 6.60 31.02 -5.46
C THR A 186 6.31 32.04 -6.56
N ASN A 187 7.22 32.23 -7.52
CA ASN A 187 7.02 33.11 -8.67
C ASN A 187 5.91 32.57 -9.58
N GLY A 188 4.77 33.27 -9.59
CA GLY A 188 3.57 32.86 -10.29
C GLY A 188 2.99 31.52 -9.79
N LEU A 189 3.39 31.09 -8.59
CA LEU A 189 3.07 29.77 -8.04
C LEU A 189 3.35 28.63 -9.04
N LYS A 190 4.43 28.74 -9.81
CA LYS A 190 4.75 27.80 -10.89
C LYS A 190 5.05 26.41 -10.31
N TYR A 191 4.43 25.40 -10.91
CA TYR A 191 4.76 23.99 -10.71
C TYR A 191 5.40 23.44 -11.98
N THR A 192 6.58 22.84 -11.87
CA THR A 192 7.25 22.16 -12.99
C THR A 192 7.41 20.70 -12.66
N TYR A 193 6.88 19.84 -13.52
CA TYR A 193 7.04 18.39 -13.44
C TYR A 193 7.90 17.93 -14.60
N THR A 194 9.11 17.46 -14.30
CA THR A 194 10.03 16.88 -15.27
C THR A 194 10.01 15.37 -15.08
N ASN A 195 9.48 14.65 -16.06
CA ASN A 195 9.25 13.22 -15.97
C ASN A 195 10.14 12.38 -16.91
N HIS A 196 11.13 13.03 -17.54
CA HIS A 196 12.07 12.38 -18.45
C HIS A 196 11.45 11.54 -19.58
N GLY A 197 10.21 11.85 -19.97
CA GLY A 197 9.49 11.26 -21.09
C GLY A 197 8.43 10.22 -20.71
N ASN A 198 8.42 9.69 -19.49
CA ASN A 198 7.41 8.74 -19.03
C ASN A 198 7.01 8.98 -17.56
N THR A 199 6.01 8.27 -17.05
CA THR A 199 5.54 8.44 -15.67
C THR A 199 4.92 7.14 -15.17
N PHE A 200 4.93 6.91 -13.86
CA PHE A 200 4.33 5.73 -13.26
C PHE A 200 2.84 5.96 -12.97
N VAL A 201 2.02 5.01 -13.43
CA VAL A 201 0.56 5.20 -13.54
C VAL A 201 -0.17 4.10 -12.79
N ASN A 202 -1.15 4.50 -11.98
CA ASN A 202 -2.12 3.58 -11.45
C ASN A 202 -2.92 2.96 -12.59
N GLY A 203 -2.95 1.64 -12.65
CA GLY A 203 -3.51 0.88 -13.77
C GLY A 203 -4.93 1.31 -14.13
N ALA A 204 -5.81 1.42 -13.13
CA ALA A 204 -7.22 1.76 -13.34
C ALA A 204 -7.42 3.19 -13.87
N ASN A 205 -6.50 4.09 -13.55
CA ASN A 205 -6.60 5.51 -13.91
C ASN A 205 -5.96 5.84 -15.26
N GLY A 206 -5.27 4.91 -15.93
CA GLY A 206 -4.47 5.17 -17.14
C GLY A 206 -5.16 5.95 -18.27
N ALA A 207 -6.48 5.75 -18.44
CA ALA A 207 -7.29 6.49 -19.42
C ALA A 207 -7.25 8.02 -19.23
N GLY A 208 -7.04 8.50 -18.00
CA GLY A 208 -7.05 9.92 -17.67
C GLY A 208 -5.87 10.73 -18.24
N ILE A 209 -4.81 10.07 -18.70
CA ILE A 209 -3.66 10.69 -19.39
C ILE A 209 -3.47 10.19 -20.83
N GLY A 210 -4.48 9.50 -21.38
CA GLY A 210 -4.46 8.98 -22.75
C GLY A 210 -3.90 7.55 -22.88
N GLY A 211 -3.60 6.87 -21.78
CA GLY A 211 -3.27 5.44 -21.77
C GLY A 211 -4.52 4.55 -21.81
N ALA A 212 -4.32 3.24 -21.77
CA ALA A 212 -5.42 2.28 -21.52
C ALA A 212 -5.56 2.05 -20.01
N ALA A 213 -6.79 1.80 -19.54
CA ALA A 213 -6.97 1.26 -18.19
C ALA A 213 -6.42 -0.17 -18.13
N SER A 214 -5.79 -0.52 -17.02
CA SER A 214 -5.12 -1.78 -16.77
C SER A 214 -5.43 -2.27 -15.34
N ALA A 215 -5.41 -3.59 -15.14
CA ALA A 215 -5.53 -4.17 -13.79
C ALA A 215 -4.25 -3.99 -12.96
N SER A 216 -3.12 -3.76 -13.62
CA SER A 216 -1.82 -3.52 -13.00
C SER A 216 -1.30 -2.13 -13.36
N ASP A 217 -0.55 -1.54 -12.44
CA ASP A 217 0.16 -0.29 -12.65
C ASP A 217 1.21 -0.43 -13.75
N PHE A 218 1.51 0.66 -14.46
CA PHE A 218 2.39 0.65 -15.62
C PHE A 218 3.07 2.00 -15.85
N THR A 219 4.15 2.00 -16.62
CA THR A 219 4.82 3.22 -17.10
C THR A 219 4.19 3.70 -18.41
N PHE A 220 3.92 4.99 -18.52
CA PHE A 220 3.31 5.60 -19.72
C PHE A 220 4.11 6.78 -20.23
N ASN A 221 4.28 6.87 -21.55
CA ASN A 221 4.91 8.04 -22.18
C ASN A 221 3.98 9.25 -22.03
N PHE A 222 4.40 10.23 -21.25
CA PHE A 222 3.58 11.38 -20.89
C PHE A 222 4.38 12.66 -21.07
N THR A 223 3.73 13.71 -21.57
CA THR A 223 4.30 15.06 -21.65
C THR A 223 3.54 15.96 -20.69
N PRO A 224 4.14 16.35 -19.55
CA PRO A 224 3.51 17.24 -18.59
C PRO A 224 3.10 18.60 -19.19
N PRO A 225 1.95 19.17 -18.80
CA PRO A 225 1.60 20.53 -19.19
C PRO A 225 2.64 21.55 -18.72
N THR A 226 2.97 22.54 -19.55
CA THR A 226 4.07 23.50 -19.27
C THR A 226 3.65 24.68 -18.38
N ASN A 227 2.35 24.89 -18.19
CA ASN A 227 1.74 26.03 -17.52
C ASN A 227 1.02 25.63 -16.21
N MET A 228 1.53 24.63 -15.49
CA MET A 228 0.96 24.24 -14.21
C MET A 228 1.34 25.24 -13.11
N THR A 229 0.39 25.44 -12.21
CA THR A 229 0.55 26.18 -10.97
C THR A 229 0.19 25.29 -9.79
N TRP A 230 0.58 25.71 -8.59
CA TRP A 230 0.20 25.05 -7.34
C TRP A 230 -0.39 26.06 -6.35
N ASN A 231 -1.12 25.58 -5.34
CA ASN A 231 -1.52 26.39 -4.20
C ASN A 231 -1.73 25.53 -2.95
N PHE A 232 -1.74 26.16 -1.78
CA PHE A 232 -2.24 25.52 -0.56
C PHE A 232 -3.74 25.74 -0.36
N SER A 233 -4.40 24.73 0.20
CA SER A 233 -5.75 24.85 0.75
C SER A 233 -5.87 24.12 2.08
N GLN A 234 -6.93 24.39 2.83
CA GLN A 234 -7.17 23.79 4.14
C GLN A 234 -8.64 23.35 4.28
N ALA A 235 -8.85 22.19 4.91
CA ALA A 235 -10.16 21.73 5.34
C ALA A 235 -10.06 21.23 6.79
N GLY A 236 -10.64 21.98 7.74
CA GLY A 236 -10.41 21.73 9.17
C GLY A 236 -8.93 21.83 9.51
N THR A 237 -8.34 20.77 10.05
CA THR A 237 -6.91 20.68 10.39
C THR A 237 -6.04 20.17 9.24
N GLN A 238 -6.64 19.62 8.17
CA GLN A 238 -5.92 19.04 7.05
C GLN A 238 -5.47 20.13 6.08
N ARG A 239 -4.20 20.06 5.67
CA ARG A 239 -3.56 20.97 4.71
C ARG A 239 -3.34 20.22 3.41
N PHE A 240 -3.51 20.89 2.28
CA PHE A 240 -3.41 20.27 0.96
C PHE A 240 -2.56 21.09 0.00
N ILE A 241 -1.77 20.42 -0.83
CA ILE A 241 -1.20 20.95 -2.06
C ILE A 241 -2.19 20.65 -3.19
N ASN A 242 -2.59 21.68 -3.94
CA ASN A 242 -3.37 21.53 -5.16
C ASN A 242 -2.51 21.87 -6.37
N ILE A 243 -2.66 21.13 -7.46
CA ILE A 243 -1.94 21.36 -8.72
C ILE A 243 -2.96 21.58 -9.83
N SER A 244 -2.80 22.63 -10.63
CA SER A 244 -3.69 22.91 -11.76
C SER A 244 -3.40 22.02 -12.97
N ASN A 245 -4.26 22.08 -13.98
CA ASN A 245 -4.13 21.37 -15.27
C ASN A 245 -3.91 19.85 -15.12
N ASN A 246 -4.60 19.23 -14.17
CA ASN A 246 -4.51 17.80 -13.85
C ASN A 246 -3.07 17.35 -13.47
N GLY A 247 -2.23 18.25 -12.98
CA GLY A 247 -0.89 17.90 -12.50
C GLY A 247 -0.94 16.98 -11.27
N PHE A 248 0.13 16.23 -11.07
CA PHE A 248 0.24 15.22 -10.01
C PHE A 248 1.68 15.10 -9.49
N LEU A 249 1.88 14.27 -8.47
CA LEU A 249 3.17 14.08 -7.77
C LEU A 249 3.71 12.67 -8.01
N ALA A 250 4.48 12.51 -9.09
CA ALA A 250 5.18 11.30 -9.55
C ALA A 250 4.32 10.07 -9.90
N TYR A 251 3.36 9.69 -9.05
CA TYR A 251 2.44 8.57 -9.30
C TYR A 251 1.05 9.08 -9.69
N TYR A 252 0.56 8.69 -10.86
CA TYR A 252 -0.72 9.16 -11.38
C TYR A 252 -1.91 8.32 -10.90
N THR A 253 -2.85 8.93 -10.18
CA THR A 253 -4.13 8.31 -9.75
C THR A 253 -5.36 9.10 -10.21
N GLY A 254 -5.19 10.04 -11.15
CA GLY A 254 -6.29 10.85 -11.67
C GLY A 254 -6.73 12.02 -10.78
N VAL A 255 -5.98 12.34 -9.73
CA VAL A 255 -6.27 13.46 -8.81
C VAL A 255 -5.14 14.48 -8.79
N SER A 256 -5.47 15.71 -8.36
CA SER A 256 -4.51 16.82 -8.28
C SER A 256 -4.55 17.54 -6.93
N LYS A 257 -5.08 16.88 -5.89
CA LYS A 257 -5.18 17.37 -4.52
C LYS A 257 -4.51 16.38 -3.58
N PHE A 258 -3.53 16.86 -2.82
CA PHE A 258 -2.61 16.06 -2.03
C PHE A 258 -2.62 16.55 -0.58
N GLU A 259 -3.12 15.75 0.34
CA GLU A 259 -3.06 16.01 1.77
C GLU A 259 -1.61 15.93 2.26
N ILE A 260 -1.16 16.95 2.97
CA ILE A 260 0.18 17.00 3.55
C ILE A 260 0.15 16.25 4.88
N ILE A 261 0.77 15.08 4.91
CA ILE A 261 0.96 14.29 6.13
C ILE A 261 2.20 14.80 6.88
N THR A 262 3.28 15.07 6.15
CA THR A 262 4.51 15.64 6.72
C THR A 262 5.13 16.59 5.70
N LEU A 263 5.57 17.76 6.19
CA LEU A 263 6.37 18.72 5.44
C LEU A 263 7.44 19.26 6.38
N THR A 264 8.69 18.96 6.06
CA THR A 264 9.89 19.43 6.77
C THR A 264 10.93 19.90 5.75
N GLU A 265 12.12 20.30 6.20
CA GLU A 265 13.19 20.70 5.30
C GLU A 265 13.57 19.58 4.32
N ASN A 266 13.57 18.33 4.78
CA ASN A 266 14.07 17.18 4.02
C ASN A 266 13.01 16.13 3.71
N GLU A 267 11.74 16.37 4.04
CA GLU A 267 10.67 15.40 3.79
C GLU A 267 9.37 16.08 3.36
N LEU A 268 8.83 15.61 2.23
CA LEU A 268 7.45 15.85 1.80
C LEU A 268 6.75 14.49 1.70
N TYR A 269 5.78 14.26 2.58
CA TYR A 269 4.97 13.04 2.59
C TYR A 269 3.51 13.41 2.41
N VAL A 270 2.92 12.91 1.34
CA VAL A 270 1.55 13.26 0.94
C VAL A 270 0.67 12.03 0.85
N LYS A 271 -0.62 12.24 1.13
CA LYS A 271 -1.71 11.29 0.90
C LYS A 271 -2.65 11.85 -0.16
N PHE A 272 -3.16 11.01 -1.05
CA PHE A 272 -4.07 11.43 -2.10
C PHE A 272 -5.02 10.31 -2.51
N ALA A 273 -6.18 10.69 -3.04
CA ALA A 273 -7.23 9.74 -3.40
C ALA A 273 -6.92 9.01 -4.71
N ASP A 274 -7.62 7.91 -4.93
CA ASP A 274 -7.70 7.22 -6.22
C ASP A 274 -9.02 7.61 -6.90
N LYS A 275 -8.93 8.15 -8.13
CA LYS A 275 -10.12 8.58 -8.86
C LYS A 275 -10.99 7.41 -9.32
N SER A 276 -10.38 6.28 -9.64
CA SER A 276 -11.10 5.08 -10.11
C SER A 276 -11.61 4.23 -8.96
N ASN A 277 -11.00 4.32 -7.78
CA ASN A 277 -11.44 3.62 -6.58
C ASN A 277 -11.48 4.54 -5.35
N ALA A 278 -12.65 5.12 -5.08
CA ALA A 278 -12.84 6.06 -3.98
C ALA A 278 -12.58 5.48 -2.56
N ALA A 279 -12.51 4.15 -2.41
CA ALA A 279 -12.15 3.52 -1.14
C ALA A 279 -10.64 3.53 -0.86
N ASN A 280 -9.82 3.81 -1.87
CA ASN A 280 -8.37 3.76 -1.79
C ASN A 280 -7.77 5.16 -1.60
N ALA A 281 -6.71 5.20 -0.82
CA ALA A 281 -5.74 6.30 -0.82
C ALA A 281 -4.35 5.77 -1.16
N TRP A 282 -3.53 6.68 -1.68
CA TRP A 282 -2.14 6.47 -2.01
C TRP A 282 -1.27 7.45 -1.26
N TRP A 283 -0.06 7.02 -0.94
CA TRP A 283 0.94 7.83 -0.26
C TRP A 283 2.22 7.87 -1.08
N VAL A 284 2.83 9.06 -1.18
CA VAL A 284 4.14 9.23 -1.80
C VAL A 284 5.04 10.05 -0.88
N ARG A 285 6.26 9.57 -0.67
CA ARG A 285 7.31 10.25 0.09
C ARG A 285 8.39 10.77 -0.86
N MET A 286 8.77 12.02 -0.64
CA MET A 286 9.77 12.72 -1.41
C MET A 286 10.80 13.38 -0.50
N VAL A 287 11.99 13.57 -1.04
CA VAL A 287 13.11 14.30 -0.45
C VAL A 287 13.57 15.38 -1.43
N PRO A 288 14.26 16.44 -0.96
CA PRO A 288 14.86 17.41 -1.88
C PRO A 288 15.84 16.74 -2.84
N LYS A 289 15.89 17.18 -4.09
CA LYS A 289 16.85 16.68 -5.07
C LYS A 289 18.28 16.88 -4.55
N GLY A 290 19.07 15.80 -4.57
CA GLY A 290 20.44 15.79 -4.04
C GLY A 290 20.54 15.53 -2.53
N TYR A 291 19.42 15.44 -1.81
CA TYR A 291 19.44 15.01 -0.42
C TYR A 291 19.81 13.53 -0.31
N THR A 292 20.70 13.23 0.63
CA THR A 292 21.01 11.86 1.06
C THR A 292 20.68 11.74 2.53
N HIS A 293 19.92 10.71 2.91
CA HIS A 293 19.69 10.43 4.32
C HIS A 293 21.03 10.28 5.04
N PRO A 294 21.20 10.84 6.24
CA PRO A 294 22.36 10.56 7.05
C PRO A 294 22.44 9.05 7.25
N VAL A 295 23.60 8.47 6.93
CA VAL A 295 23.86 7.06 7.24
C VAL A 295 23.89 6.97 8.76
N ILE A 296 22.80 6.52 9.37
CA ILE A 296 22.80 6.15 10.78
C ILE A 296 23.72 4.93 10.87
N PRO A 297 24.89 5.01 11.51
CA PRO A 297 25.75 3.85 11.65
C PRO A 297 24.97 2.85 12.48
N VAL A 298 24.57 1.73 11.88
CA VAL A 298 23.99 0.65 12.66
C VAL A 298 25.09 0.17 13.58
N ALA A 299 24.91 0.39 14.89
CA ALA A 299 25.94 0.05 15.87
C ALA A 299 26.37 -1.40 15.62
N PRO A 300 27.67 -1.65 15.37
CA PRO A 300 28.13 -2.99 15.04
C PRO A 300 27.83 -3.91 16.22
N LYS A 301 27.12 -5.01 15.96
CA LYS A 301 26.93 -6.07 16.94
C LYS A 301 28.29 -6.69 17.26
N PRO A 302 28.66 -6.90 18.53
CA PRO A 302 29.94 -7.52 18.88
C PRO A 302 29.99 -8.96 18.37
N LEU A 303 31.16 -9.46 17.99
CA LEU A 303 31.36 -10.87 17.66
C LEU A 303 31.44 -11.70 18.95
N GLN A 304 30.73 -12.83 19.03
CA GLN A 304 30.74 -13.70 20.21
C GLN A 304 30.71 -15.18 19.83
N ALA A 305 31.51 -15.98 20.55
CA ALA A 305 31.54 -17.43 20.49
C ALA A 305 30.62 -18.06 21.55
N ALA A 306 29.35 -17.67 21.55
CA ALA A 306 28.36 -18.13 22.52
C ALA A 306 27.69 -19.44 22.07
N ASN A 307 27.44 -20.35 23.01
CA ASN A 307 26.60 -21.52 22.75
C ASN A 307 25.13 -21.11 22.77
N LEU A 308 24.34 -21.65 21.87
CA LEU A 308 22.89 -21.60 21.94
C LEU A 308 22.35 -22.99 22.19
N SER A 309 21.32 -23.11 23.02
CA SER A 309 20.64 -24.37 23.25
C SER A 309 19.18 -24.17 23.65
N ASP A 310 18.32 -25.05 23.14
CA ASP A 310 16.95 -25.19 23.59
C ASP A 310 16.55 -26.68 23.51
N ASP A 311 16.22 -27.25 24.67
CA ASP A 311 15.71 -28.63 24.83
C ASP A 311 14.18 -28.69 24.79
N PHE A 312 13.51 -27.55 24.58
CA PHE A 312 12.05 -27.39 24.48
C PHE A 312 11.24 -27.92 25.68
N ASP A 313 11.89 -28.35 26.75
CA ASP A 313 11.31 -28.90 27.99
C ASP A 313 11.65 -27.98 29.17
N GLY A 314 12.94 -27.70 29.35
CA GLY A 314 13.48 -26.85 30.39
C GLY A 314 13.71 -25.40 29.95
N ALA A 315 14.65 -24.74 30.65
CA ALA A 315 15.08 -23.39 30.32
C ALA A 315 16.17 -23.43 29.22
N GLY A 316 15.83 -22.95 28.02
CA GLY A 316 16.80 -22.68 26.94
C GLY A 316 17.29 -21.23 26.97
N ASN A 317 18.29 -20.90 26.15
CA ASN A 317 18.80 -19.53 25.98
C ASN A 317 18.39 -18.90 24.63
N ILE A 318 17.42 -19.50 23.94
CA ILE A 318 16.89 -19.03 22.66
C ILE A 318 15.47 -18.50 22.86
N THR A 319 15.22 -17.29 22.35
CA THR A 319 13.85 -16.80 22.15
C THR A 319 13.47 -17.02 20.69
N TRP A 320 12.49 -17.88 20.47
CA TRP A 320 12.01 -18.22 19.13
C TRP A 320 10.86 -17.31 18.70
N LEU A 321 10.94 -16.83 17.47
CA LEU A 321 9.86 -16.19 16.74
C LEU A 321 9.37 -17.14 15.65
N ALA A 322 8.08 -17.43 15.64
CA ALA A 322 7.43 -18.14 14.55
C ALA A 322 6.93 -17.15 13.51
N GLU A 323 7.36 -17.33 12.25
CA GLU A 323 6.88 -16.53 11.13
C GLU A 323 6.07 -17.43 10.20
N ASN A 324 4.82 -17.05 9.94
CA ASN A 324 3.94 -17.71 8.98
C ASN A 324 3.80 -19.24 9.17
N LEU A 325 3.82 -19.70 10.42
CA LEU A 325 3.58 -21.09 10.80
C LEU A 325 2.84 -21.18 12.14
N SER A 326 2.34 -22.37 12.48
CA SER A 326 1.83 -22.68 13.82
C SER A 326 2.93 -23.35 14.66
N TYR A 327 3.27 -22.74 15.79
CA TYR A 327 4.34 -23.19 16.68
C TYR A 327 3.88 -23.27 18.12
N LYS A 328 4.32 -24.31 18.81
CA LYS A 328 4.18 -24.42 20.27
C LYS A 328 5.47 -24.96 20.86
N ARG A 329 6.17 -24.12 21.63
CA ARG A 329 7.24 -24.55 22.53
C ARG A 329 6.62 -25.42 23.65
N ALA A 330 7.35 -26.44 24.10
CA ALA A 330 6.90 -27.36 25.14
C ALA A 330 5.60 -28.12 24.83
N TYR A 331 5.54 -28.72 23.64
CA TYR A 331 4.50 -29.66 23.22
C TYR A 331 4.80 -31.08 23.73
N ASP A 332 3.78 -31.87 24.07
CA ASP A 332 3.98 -33.27 24.52
C ASP A 332 4.69 -34.08 23.43
N ASN A 333 5.83 -34.71 23.78
CA ASN A 333 6.59 -35.49 22.82
C ASN A 333 5.70 -36.61 22.24
N PRO A 334 5.42 -36.60 20.91
CA PRO A 334 4.53 -37.58 20.30
C PRO A 334 5.16 -38.99 20.23
N ALA A 335 6.47 -39.10 20.41
CA ALA A 335 7.21 -40.35 20.31
C ALA A 335 8.43 -40.33 21.25
N PRO A 336 8.24 -40.46 22.58
CA PRO A 336 9.34 -40.47 23.57
C PRO A 336 10.08 -41.83 23.53
N LEU A 337 10.75 -42.07 22.42
CA LEU A 337 11.45 -43.31 22.07
C LEU A 337 12.96 -43.13 22.21
N PRO A 338 13.75 -44.22 22.24
CA PRO A 338 15.21 -44.13 22.22
C PRO A 338 15.70 -43.17 21.12
N ILE A 339 16.74 -42.38 21.42
CA ILE A 339 17.24 -41.18 20.71
C ILE A 339 16.60 -39.87 21.20
N ASN A 340 15.30 -39.82 21.50
CA ASN A 340 14.68 -38.65 22.13
C ASN A 340 13.62 -39.03 23.17
N ALA A 341 14.06 -39.07 24.43
CA ALA A 341 13.23 -39.40 25.58
C ALA A 341 12.68 -38.16 26.32
N SER A 342 12.85 -36.94 25.78
CA SER A 342 12.33 -35.70 26.37
C SER A 342 10.82 -35.79 26.56
N ALA A 343 10.29 -35.21 27.64
CA ALA A 343 8.85 -35.19 27.87
C ALA A 343 8.17 -34.18 26.93
N LYS A 344 8.88 -33.10 26.61
CA LYS A 344 8.41 -32.04 25.72
C LYS A 344 9.33 -31.84 24.53
N VAL A 345 8.76 -31.27 23.46
CA VAL A 345 9.44 -30.94 22.20
C VAL A 345 8.85 -29.66 21.61
N GLY A 346 9.48 -29.09 20.59
CA GLY A 346 8.88 -28.03 19.76
C GLY A 346 7.93 -28.60 18.71
N PHE A 347 6.66 -28.19 18.74
CA PHE A 347 5.71 -28.46 17.65
C PHE A 347 5.83 -27.40 16.56
N TYR A 348 5.99 -27.84 15.31
CA TYR A 348 6.12 -26.99 14.13
C TYR A 348 5.13 -27.46 13.06
N ALA A 349 4.21 -26.60 12.63
CA ALA A 349 3.31 -26.91 11.53
C ALA A 349 3.28 -25.81 10.47
N LYS A 350 3.61 -26.18 9.22
CA LYS A 350 3.38 -25.31 8.06
C LYS A 350 1.89 -25.15 7.84
N MET A 351 1.46 -23.92 7.56
CA MET A 351 0.07 -23.59 7.24
C MET A 351 -0.18 -23.67 5.74
N ASP A 352 -1.45 -23.80 5.35
CA ASP A 352 -1.89 -23.89 3.96
C ASP A 352 -2.12 -22.49 3.36
N GLY A 353 -1.61 -22.24 2.15
CA GLY A 353 -1.79 -20.99 1.41
C GLY A 353 -0.47 -20.31 0.99
N ASN A 354 -0.54 -19.46 -0.04
CA ASN A 354 0.63 -18.79 -0.62
C ASN A 354 1.36 -17.88 0.36
N ASP A 355 0.64 -17.28 1.32
CA ASP A 355 1.22 -16.40 2.34
C ASP A 355 2.14 -17.16 3.30
N PHE A 356 1.98 -18.49 3.40
CA PHE A 356 2.69 -19.34 4.36
C PHE A 356 3.83 -20.16 3.75
N GLN A 357 4.11 -19.97 2.46
CA GLN A 357 5.08 -20.78 1.73
C GLN A 357 6.52 -20.68 2.25
N TYR A 358 6.83 -19.60 2.99
CA TYR A 358 8.14 -19.34 3.63
C TYR A 358 8.12 -19.47 5.16
N GLY A 359 7.08 -20.11 5.72
CA GLY A 359 6.96 -20.29 7.17
C GLY A 359 8.22 -20.90 7.78
N ASN A 360 8.71 -20.30 8.88
CA ASN A 360 9.96 -20.67 9.54
C ASN A 360 9.96 -20.32 11.04
N LEU A 361 10.87 -20.95 11.79
CA LEU A 361 11.18 -20.58 13.17
C LEU A 361 12.51 -19.83 13.18
N GLN A 362 12.60 -18.70 13.86
CA GLN A 362 13.79 -17.86 13.80
C GLN A 362 14.15 -17.25 15.15
N THR A 363 15.43 -16.92 15.30
CA THR A 363 15.93 -16.14 16.44
C THR A 363 16.97 -15.13 15.94
N THR A 364 17.01 -13.95 16.55
CA THR A 364 17.94 -12.87 16.22
C THR A 364 18.65 -12.42 17.48
N LEU A 365 19.98 -12.38 17.45
CA LEU A 365 20.78 -12.11 18.63
C LEU A 365 21.32 -10.69 18.65
N SER A 366 21.73 -10.24 19.84
CA SER A 366 22.36 -8.92 20.03
C SER A 366 23.84 -8.91 19.60
N TYR A 367 24.39 -10.05 19.19
CA TYR A 367 25.79 -10.25 18.81
C TYR A 367 25.89 -11.02 17.50
N ARG A 368 27.03 -10.90 16.81
CA ARG A 368 27.37 -11.71 15.64
C ARG A 368 27.99 -13.04 16.06
N PHE A 369 27.75 -14.09 15.28
CA PHE A 369 28.33 -15.41 15.51
C PHE A 369 29.81 -15.43 15.16
N ASP A 370 30.65 -15.86 16.10
CA ASP A 370 32.03 -16.24 15.81
C ASP A 370 32.07 -17.66 15.22
N LEU A 371 32.00 -17.75 13.89
CA LEU A 371 32.01 -19.03 13.18
C LEU A 371 33.38 -19.72 13.14
N THR A 372 34.45 -19.07 13.60
CA THR A 372 35.74 -19.75 13.79
C THR A 372 35.73 -20.67 15.01
N ALA A 373 34.89 -20.32 16.01
CA ALA A 373 34.73 -21.07 17.24
C ALA A 373 33.44 -21.90 17.29
N LYS A 374 32.34 -21.40 16.70
CA LYS A 374 30.98 -21.96 16.76
C LYS A 374 30.38 -22.08 15.36
N ASN A 375 30.40 -23.25 14.76
CA ASN A 375 29.98 -23.43 13.37
C ASN A 375 29.14 -24.67 13.10
N LYS A 376 28.76 -25.42 14.14
CA LYS A 376 27.90 -26.59 13.97
C LYS A 376 26.61 -26.39 14.74
N ILE A 377 25.51 -26.57 14.02
CA ILE A 377 24.18 -26.62 14.62
C ILE A 377 23.72 -28.07 14.66
N LYS A 378 23.26 -28.53 15.81
CA LYS A 378 22.63 -29.84 15.98
C LYS A 378 21.18 -29.65 16.37
N MET A 379 20.33 -30.56 15.89
CA MET A 379 18.95 -30.66 16.38
C MET A 379 18.43 -32.07 16.13
N LYS A 380 17.49 -32.49 16.95
CA LYS A 380 16.67 -33.67 16.68
C LYS A 380 15.41 -33.23 15.98
N VAL A 381 15.01 -33.99 14.97
CA VAL A 381 13.74 -33.79 14.29
C VAL A 381 12.95 -35.08 14.27
N PHE A 382 11.63 -34.96 14.38
CA PHE A 382 10.70 -36.03 14.08
C PHE A 382 9.83 -35.59 12.90
N ILE A 383 9.89 -36.35 11.82
CA ILE A 383 9.10 -36.11 10.62
C ILE A 383 8.06 -37.22 10.50
N PRO A 384 6.77 -36.95 10.79
CA PRO A 384 5.71 -37.92 10.59
C PRO A 384 5.56 -38.31 9.12
N GLY A 385 5.42 -39.62 8.89
CA GLY A 385 5.26 -40.23 7.57
C GLY A 385 3.89 -40.00 6.94
N PHE A 386 2.93 -39.45 7.69
CA PHE A 386 1.59 -39.13 7.18
C PHE A 386 1.52 -37.76 6.48
N ASN A 387 2.61 -36.98 6.48
CA ASN A 387 2.69 -35.78 5.64
C ASN A 387 2.61 -36.17 4.15
N ASP A 388 1.99 -35.32 3.34
CA ASP A 388 1.95 -35.51 1.88
C ASP A 388 3.27 -35.04 1.24
N PHE A 389 4.26 -35.93 1.18
CA PHE A 389 5.58 -35.64 0.60
C PHE A 389 5.58 -35.52 -0.93
N THR A 390 4.44 -35.69 -1.60
CA THR A 390 4.29 -35.28 -3.01
C THR A 390 4.15 -33.77 -3.14
N LYS A 391 3.84 -33.07 -2.04
CA LYS A 391 3.54 -31.65 -1.97
C LYS A 391 4.43 -30.87 -1.01
N VAL A 392 4.86 -31.52 0.07
CA VAL A 392 5.74 -30.95 1.10
C VAL A 392 7.12 -31.54 0.93
N ASN A 393 8.15 -30.69 0.87
CA ASN A 393 9.50 -31.19 0.67
C ASN A 393 10.01 -31.81 1.97
N PRO A 394 10.45 -33.08 2.00
CA PRO A 394 11.06 -33.69 3.20
C PRO A 394 12.47 -33.14 3.41
N LYS A 395 12.60 -31.84 3.64
CA LYS A 395 13.85 -31.10 3.77
C LYS A 395 13.84 -30.32 5.08
N VAL A 396 14.95 -30.39 5.81
CA VAL A 396 15.22 -29.52 6.96
C VAL A 396 16.37 -28.60 6.59
N ALA A 397 16.18 -27.29 6.72
CA ALA A 397 17.18 -26.29 6.41
C ALA A 397 17.44 -25.40 7.63
N VAL A 398 18.70 -25.06 7.82
CA VAL A 398 19.13 -24.00 8.75
C VAL A 398 19.83 -22.92 7.94
N LYS A 399 19.49 -21.67 8.21
CA LYS A 399 20.06 -20.51 7.54
C LYS A 399 20.62 -19.51 8.53
N LEU A 400 21.80 -18.96 8.22
CA LEU A 400 22.38 -17.83 8.95
C LEU A 400 22.14 -16.55 8.16
N GLN A 401 21.69 -15.47 8.81
CA GLN A 401 21.34 -14.19 8.16
C GLN A 401 21.90 -12.98 8.92
N ASN A 402 22.10 -11.87 8.20
CA ASN A 402 22.47 -10.56 8.76
C ASN A 402 21.20 -9.74 9.06
N SER A 403 20.83 -9.63 10.33
CA SER A 403 19.61 -8.93 10.74
C SER A 403 19.65 -7.41 10.49
N LEU A 404 20.84 -6.82 10.27
CA LEU A 404 20.95 -5.38 10.06
C LEU A 404 20.40 -4.93 8.70
N LEU A 405 20.09 -5.87 7.80
CA LEU A 405 19.39 -5.60 6.54
C LEU A 405 17.86 -5.59 6.70
N GLY A 406 17.33 -5.74 7.91
CA GLY A 406 15.89 -5.71 8.18
C GLY A 406 15.13 -6.78 7.38
N GLY A 407 14.06 -6.39 6.67
CA GLY A 407 13.31 -7.30 5.79
C GLY A 407 14.13 -7.96 4.67
N ASN A 408 15.32 -7.42 4.35
CA ASN A 408 16.22 -7.95 3.34
C ASN A 408 17.30 -8.89 3.91
N SER A 409 17.19 -9.32 5.18
CA SER A 409 18.16 -10.22 5.84
C SER A 409 18.44 -11.50 5.05
N TRP A 410 17.44 -12.01 4.31
CA TRP A 410 17.53 -13.20 3.48
C TRP A 410 18.56 -13.09 2.34
N GLN A 411 18.89 -11.87 1.88
CA GLN A 411 19.86 -11.66 0.79
C GLN A 411 21.28 -12.07 1.16
N THR A 412 21.60 -12.13 2.46
CA THR A 412 22.91 -12.54 2.98
C THR A 412 22.97 -14.02 3.34
N GLN A 413 21.91 -14.79 3.15
CA GLN A 413 21.78 -16.06 3.84
C GLN A 413 22.83 -17.11 3.41
N LYS A 414 23.33 -17.87 4.39
CA LYS A 414 23.98 -19.17 4.14
C LYS A 414 23.04 -20.26 4.58
N GLU A 415 22.69 -21.15 3.66
CA GLU A 415 21.82 -22.29 3.91
C GLU A 415 22.65 -23.58 3.96
N VAL A 416 22.39 -24.39 4.98
CA VAL A 416 22.72 -25.81 4.97
C VAL A 416 21.41 -26.57 5.08
N ALA A 417 21.15 -27.47 4.14
CA ALA A 417 19.90 -28.22 4.08
C ALA A 417 20.15 -29.71 3.92
N ILE A 418 19.30 -30.50 4.57
CA ILE A 418 19.38 -31.96 4.59
C ILE A 418 18.04 -32.51 4.12
N ASN A 419 18.08 -33.37 3.10
CA ASN A 419 16.93 -34.14 2.66
C ASN A 419 16.75 -35.36 3.57
N ILE A 420 15.52 -35.59 4.00
CA ILE A 420 15.15 -36.64 4.94
C ILE A 420 14.52 -37.79 4.17
N THR A 421 15.07 -38.98 4.37
CA THR A 421 14.63 -40.21 3.70
C THR A 421 13.97 -41.21 4.65
N GLU A 422 14.01 -40.93 5.96
CA GLU A 422 13.45 -41.80 6.99
C GLU A 422 12.41 -41.02 7.81
N PHE A 423 11.26 -41.65 8.07
CA PHE A 423 10.12 -41.01 8.71
C PHE A 423 9.67 -41.78 9.95
N ASN A 424 8.79 -41.17 10.76
CA ASN A 424 8.20 -41.78 11.96
C ASN A 424 9.21 -42.17 13.05
N LYS A 425 10.37 -41.50 13.08
CA LYS A 425 11.39 -41.68 14.11
C LYS A 425 12.15 -40.38 14.34
N TRP A 426 12.78 -40.27 15.50
CA TRP A 426 13.71 -39.18 15.79
C TRP A 426 15.02 -39.36 15.04
N ILE A 427 15.50 -38.27 14.44
CA ILE A 427 16.77 -38.21 13.72
C ILE A 427 17.55 -37.04 14.26
N GLN A 428 18.80 -37.26 14.65
CA GLN A 428 19.73 -36.18 14.98
C GLN A 428 20.41 -35.69 13.71
N LEU A 429 20.28 -34.40 13.43
CA LEU A 429 20.88 -33.71 12.30
C LEU A 429 22.03 -32.83 12.77
N GLU A 430 23.05 -32.66 11.92
CA GLU A 430 24.14 -31.71 12.09
C GLU A 430 24.27 -30.84 10.83
N PHE A 431 24.25 -29.52 11.02
CA PHE A 431 24.40 -28.51 9.98
C PHE A 431 25.76 -27.83 10.15
N ASP A 432 26.65 -28.00 9.19
CA ASP A 432 28.04 -27.55 9.27
C ASP A 432 28.26 -26.26 8.46
N PHE A 433 28.56 -25.16 9.16
CA PHE A 433 28.86 -23.85 8.61
C PHE A 433 30.36 -23.53 8.58
N SER A 434 31.25 -24.51 8.80
CA SER A 434 32.71 -24.29 8.84
C SER A 434 33.27 -23.68 7.55
N ALA A 435 32.65 -23.96 6.40
CA ALA A 435 32.97 -23.34 5.12
C ALA A 435 32.79 -21.79 5.11
N PHE A 436 32.02 -21.25 6.06
CA PHE A 436 31.74 -19.83 6.23
C PHE A 436 32.40 -19.23 7.47
N SER A 437 33.37 -19.94 8.08
CA SER A 437 34.02 -19.54 9.33
C SER A 437 34.69 -18.16 9.30
N ALA A 438 35.11 -17.68 8.13
CA ALA A 438 35.69 -16.35 7.95
C ALA A 438 34.66 -15.21 7.95
N GLU A 439 33.36 -15.52 7.86
CA GLU A 439 32.29 -14.53 7.75
C GLU A 439 31.80 -14.09 9.14
N THR A 440 31.62 -12.79 9.36
CA THR A 440 31.31 -12.18 10.68
C THR A 440 30.01 -11.40 10.71
N VAL A 441 29.16 -11.60 9.69
CA VAL A 441 27.97 -10.77 9.45
C VAL A 441 26.67 -11.39 9.98
N TYR A 442 26.72 -12.60 10.53
CA TYR A 442 25.54 -13.37 10.90
C TYR A 442 25.20 -13.20 12.37
N ASP A 443 23.91 -13.04 12.66
CA ASP A 443 23.37 -12.94 14.03
C ASP A 443 21.94 -13.49 14.14
N LYS A 444 21.37 -13.92 13.01
CA LYS A 444 20.04 -14.49 12.92
C LYS A 444 20.14 -15.93 12.44
N ILE A 445 19.44 -16.82 13.11
CA ILE A 445 19.26 -18.23 12.70
C ILE A 445 17.81 -18.40 12.25
N VAL A 446 17.62 -19.04 11.11
CA VAL A 446 16.32 -19.45 10.57
C VAL A 446 16.32 -20.96 10.45
N VAL A 447 15.31 -21.62 11.01
CA VAL A 447 15.10 -23.06 10.98
C VAL A 447 13.81 -23.34 10.23
N GLN A 448 13.89 -24.21 9.21
CA GLN A 448 12.80 -24.45 8.30
C GLN A 448 12.61 -25.95 8.04
N LEU A 449 11.47 -26.48 8.46
CA LEU A 449 11.12 -27.89 8.32
C LEU A 449 10.02 -28.01 7.26
N GLY A 450 10.17 -29.00 6.37
CA GLY A 450 9.23 -29.21 5.27
C GLY A 450 9.55 -28.42 4.01
N GLY A 451 10.71 -27.77 3.92
CA GLY A 451 11.09 -26.89 2.81
C GLY A 451 10.30 -25.58 2.71
N GLU A 452 10.51 -24.86 1.60
CA GLU A 452 9.90 -23.57 1.31
C GLU A 452 9.49 -23.44 -0.16
N GLY A 453 8.78 -22.36 -0.50
CA GLY A 453 8.34 -22.06 -1.87
C GLY A 453 7.16 -22.91 -2.34
N HIS A 454 6.40 -23.49 -1.41
CA HIS A 454 5.15 -24.18 -1.70
C HIS A 454 4.09 -23.86 -0.63
N PRO A 455 2.80 -23.80 -1.00
CA PRO A 455 1.72 -23.43 -0.08
C PRO A 455 1.19 -24.60 0.76
N ASN A 456 1.82 -25.78 0.70
CA ASN A 456 1.26 -27.00 1.27
C ASN A 456 1.58 -27.17 2.77
N PRO A 457 0.59 -27.59 3.59
CA PRO A 457 0.76 -27.78 5.03
C PRO A 457 1.51 -29.06 5.37
N GLY A 458 2.16 -29.09 6.54
CA GLY A 458 2.87 -30.27 7.05
C GLY A 458 3.22 -30.13 8.53
N ILE A 459 3.27 -31.24 9.25
CA ILE A 459 3.53 -31.30 10.70
C ILE A 459 4.93 -31.86 10.95
N PHE A 460 5.67 -31.23 11.84
CA PHE A 460 7.03 -31.59 12.20
C PHE A 460 7.26 -31.33 13.69
N TYR A 461 8.30 -31.96 14.24
CA TYR A 461 8.74 -31.70 15.60
C TYR A 461 10.24 -31.50 15.63
N ILE A 462 10.68 -30.57 16.48
CA ILE A 462 12.08 -30.25 16.72
C ILE A 462 12.38 -30.43 18.21
N ASP A 463 13.58 -30.90 18.52
CA ASP A 463 14.06 -30.98 19.88
C ASP A 463 15.59 -30.84 19.95
N ASP A 464 16.13 -30.64 21.16
CA ASP A 464 17.58 -30.58 21.44
C ASP A 464 18.36 -29.73 20.44
N PHE A 465 17.91 -28.49 20.21
CA PHE A 465 18.62 -27.55 19.36
C PHE A 465 19.89 -27.11 20.08
N GLU A 466 21.04 -27.17 19.40
CA GLU A 466 22.32 -26.69 19.91
C GLU A 466 23.10 -25.97 18.81
N PHE A 467 23.72 -24.83 19.13
CA PHE A 467 24.74 -24.18 18.31
C PHE A 467 26.05 -24.17 19.07
N LYS A 468 27.06 -24.86 18.53
CA LYS A 468 28.30 -25.19 19.24
C LYS A 468 29.57 -25.03 18.42
#